data_AF-A0A9W4TQ01-F1
#
_entry.id   AF-A0A9W4TQ01-F1
#
_cell.length_a   1.000
_cell.length_b   1.000
_cell.length_c   1.000
_cell.angle_alpha   90.00
_cell.angle_beta   90.00
_cell.angle_gamma   90.00
#
_symmetry.space_group_name_H-M   'P 1'
#
loop_
_entity.id
_entity.type
_entity.pdbx_description
1 polymer ?
#
loop_
_entity_poly.entity_id
_entity_poly.type
_entity_poly.pdbx_seq_one_letter_code
_entity_poly.pdbx_strand_id
1 'polypeptide(L)'
;MARRSIDIKIEEKGRDQGKLFKITEMSAFDTEAWAERAINAILRNATAQDLSVLLPLVYSYVQQVNEDKSLEEVVEDREEGKAAINQATESLAIYFASMFFQLPYDELRVVSDPLLQCCAIYLNPGQSQITEPVLNNPTQYIEEASTIFGLKREVFKLHTDFFTNGAKRHLSKFLSQMDSVTDQSSDTPQTSLKPSAKS
;
A
#
# COMPACT_ATOMS: atom_id res chain seq x y z
N MET A 1 -2.11 24.20 1.16
CA MET A 1 -3.14 23.48 1.95
C MET A 1 -2.46 22.74 3.09
N ALA A 2 -3.12 22.59 4.25
CA ALA A 2 -2.56 21.89 5.39
C ALA A 2 -2.70 20.37 5.20
N ARG A 3 -1.60 19.64 5.44
CA ARG A 3 -1.53 18.18 5.39
C ARG A 3 -2.28 17.56 6.58
N ARG A 4 -3.07 16.51 6.37
CA ARG A 4 -3.75 15.76 7.45
C ARG A 4 -2.72 15.29 8.48
N SER A 5 -3.13 15.25 9.73
CA SER A 5 -2.30 14.76 10.82
C SER A 5 -3.14 14.08 11.89
N ILE A 6 -2.55 13.10 12.57
CA ILE A 6 -3.15 12.40 13.70
C ILE A 6 -2.17 12.41 14.88
N ASP A 7 -2.71 12.51 16.09
CA ASP A 7 -1.94 12.38 17.32
C ASP A 7 -2.19 11.00 17.93
N ILE A 8 -1.11 10.29 18.26
CA ILE A 8 -1.13 8.94 18.84
C ILE A 8 -0.51 9.00 20.23
N LYS A 9 -1.28 8.61 21.24
CA LYS A 9 -0.78 8.42 22.61
C LYS A 9 -0.59 6.94 22.87
N ILE A 10 0.58 6.58 23.40
CA ILE A 10 0.84 5.20 23.83
C ILE A 10 0.14 4.95 25.16
N GLU A 11 -0.90 4.11 25.16
CA GLU A 11 -1.66 3.77 26.37
C GLU A 11 -1.16 2.49 27.05
N GLU A 12 -0.53 1.61 26.27
CA GLU A 12 0.05 0.35 26.76
C GLU A 12 1.04 0.60 27.88
N LYS A 13 0.98 -0.25 28.92
CA LYS A 13 1.89 -0.18 30.06
C LYS A 13 3.30 -0.55 29.61
N GLY A 14 4.25 0.35 29.82
CA GLY A 14 5.63 0.18 29.33
C GLY A 14 6.46 1.44 29.53
N ARG A 15 7.68 1.43 28.99
CA ARG A 15 8.60 2.60 29.03
C ARG A 15 8.13 3.72 28.10
N ASP A 16 7.37 3.37 27.06
CA ASP A 16 6.80 4.33 26.13
C ASP A 16 5.41 4.84 26.55
N GLN A 17 4.85 4.35 27.67
CA GLN A 17 3.53 4.75 28.14
C GLN A 17 3.42 6.27 28.34
N GLY A 18 2.36 6.86 27.78
CA GLY A 18 2.08 8.29 27.85
C GLY A 18 2.85 9.13 26.84
N LYS A 19 3.81 8.56 26.09
CA LYS A 19 4.45 9.25 24.97
C LYS A 19 3.41 9.60 23.92
N LEU A 20 3.54 10.80 23.35
CA LEU A 20 2.65 11.34 22.34
C LEU A 20 3.43 11.54 21.05
N PHE A 21 2.87 11.05 19.95
CA PHE A 21 3.43 11.16 18.62
C PHE A 21 2.45 11.89 17.71
N LYS A 22 2.97 12.70 16.81
CA LYS A 22 2.24 13.28 15.68
C LYS A 22 2.64 12.55 14.42
N ILE A 23 1.67 12.12 13.64
CA ILE A 23 1.91 11.61 12.30
C ILE A 23 1.29 12.61 11.33
N THR A 24 2.08 13.12 10.39
CA THR A 24 1.62 14.06 9.36
C THR A 24 1.74 13.40 8.00
N GLU A 25 0.70 13.47 7.17
CA GLU A 25 0.73 12.86 5.84
C GLU A 25 1.86 13.44 4.96
N MET A 26 2.34 12.62 4.03
CA MET A 26 3.20 13.00 2.94
C MET A 26 2.55 14.04 2.01
N SER A 27 3.38 14.76 1.23
CA SER A 27 2.83 15.50 0.09
C SER A 27 2.30 14.51 -0.97
N ALA A 28 1.41 14.95 -1.86
CA ALA A 28 0.89 14.07 -2.91
C ALA A 28 2.01 13.44 -3.77
N PHE A 29 3.07 14.20 -4.07
CA PHE A 29 4.24 13.69 -4.81
C PHE A 29 5.04 12.66 -4.03
N ASP A 30 5.26 12.90 -2.74
CA ASP A 30 5.98 11.94 -1.89
C ASP A 30 5.17 10.66 -1.70
N THR A 31 3.84 10.77 -1.54
CA THR A 31 2.92 9.64 -1.48
C THR A 31 2.96 8.82 -2.77
N GLU A 32 2.92 9.48 -3.94
CA GLU A 32 3.00 8.78 -5.24
C GLU A 32 4.32 8.04 -5.40
N ALA A 33 5.44 8.70 -5.11
CA ALA A 33 6.77 8.09 -5.20
C ALA A 33 6.94 6.92 -4.22
N TRP A 34 6.40 7.03 -3.01
CA TRP A 34 6.42 5.95 -2.04
C TRP A 34 5.52 4.77 -2.47
N ALA A 35 4.30 5.05 -2.95
CA ALA A 35 3.36 4.04 -3.42
C ALA A 35 3.95 3.20 -4.56
N GLU A 36 4.60 3.85 -5.53
CA GLU A 36 5.29 3.16 -6.62
C GLU A 36 6.41 2.23 -6.11
N ARG A 37 7.20 2.68 -5.12
CA ARG A 37 8.24 1.84 -4.50
C ARG A 37 7.64 0.63 -3.78
N ALA A 38 6.55 0.84 -3.04
CA ALA A 38 5.86 -0.22 -2.31
C ALA A 38 5.29 -1.28 -3.25
N ILE A 39 4.56 -0.86 -4.29
CA ILE A 39 4.00 -1.77 -5.30
C ILE A 39 5.12 -2.55 -5.99
N ASN A 40 6.17 -1.88 -6.46
CA ASN A 40 7.28 -2.56 -7.14
C ASN A 40 8.03 -3.55 -6.24
N ALA A 41 8.20 -3.25 -4.95
CA ALA A 41 8.80 -4.17 -3.99
C ALA A 41 7.94 -5.44 -3.82
N ILE A 42 6.62 -5.25 -3.67
CA ILE A 42 5.66 -6.35 -3.56
C ILE A 42 5.71 -7.22 -4.82
N LEU A 43 5.70 -6.62 -6.00
CA LEU A 43 5.70 -7.37 -7.27
C LEU A 43 6.98 -8.17 -7.49
N ARG A 44 8.15 -7.64 -7.14
CA ARG A 44 9.42 -8.39 -7.23
C ARG A 44 9.45 -9.63 -6.35
N ASN A 45 8.68 -9.62 -5.26
CA ASN A 45 8.62 -10.70 -4.28
C ASN A 45 7.34 -11.56 -4.43
N ALA A 46 6.44 -11.21 -5.35
CA ALA A 46 5.19 -11.90 -5.58
C ALA A 46 5.42 -13.27 -6.24
N THR A 47 4.83 -14.32 -5.68
CA THR A 47 4.78 -15.63 -6.34
C THR A 47 3.67 -15.67 -7.39
N ALA A 48 3.68 -16.69 -8.25
CA ALA A 48 2.59 -16.92 -9.20
C ALA A 48 1.23 -17.11 -8.49
N GLN A 49 1.24 -17.71 -7.28
CA GLN A 49 0.04 -17.85 -6.47
C GLN A 49 -0.45 -16.49 -5.99
N ASP A 50 0.46 -15.58 -5.61
CA ASP A 50 0.08 -14.25 -5.13
C ASP A 50 -0.53 -13.41 -6.25
N LEU A 51 0.07 -13.47 -7.43
CA LEU A 51 -0.45 -12.80 -8.62
C LEU A 51 -1.83 -13.32 -9.04
N SER A 52 -2.08 -14.63 -8.86
CA SER A 52 -3.40 -15.21 -9.16
C SER A 52 -4.53 -14.68 -8.27
N VAL A 53 -4.20 -14.20 -7.06
CA VAL A 53 -5.16 -13.58 -6.13
C VAL A 53 -5.21 -12.07 -6.32
N LEU A 54 -4.06 -11.43 -6.53
CA LEU A 54 -3.97 -9.97 -6.74
C LEU A 54 -4.67 -9.53 -8.01
N LEU A 55 -4.45 -10.20 -9.13
CA LEU A 55 -4.95 -9.74 -10.43
C LEU A 55 -6.47 -9.61 -10.47
N PRO A 56 -7.27 -10.60 -10.02
CA PRO A 56 -8.72 -10.46 -9.99
C PRO A 56 -9.20 -9.33 -9.07
N LEU A 57 -8.55 -9.12 -7.92
CA LEU A 57 -8.90 -8.04 -6.99
C LEU A 57 -8.58 -6.66 -7.57
N VAL A 58 -7.44 -6.54 -8.25
CA VAL A 58 -7.06 -5.33 -8.95
C VAL A 58 -8.00 -5.05 -10.12
N TYR A 59 -8.32 -6.08 -10.90
CA TYR A 59 -9.21 -5.99 -12.05
C TYR A 59 -10.63 -5.60 -11.64
N SER A 60 -11.21 -6.24 -10.63
CA SER A 60 -12.55 -5.91 -10.13
C SER A 60 -12.62 -4.48 -9.61
N TYR A 61 -11.60 -4.06 -8.86
CA TYR A 61 -11.48 -2.68 -8.38
C TYR A 61 -11.36 -1.67 -9.54
N VAL A 62 -10.56 -1.94 -10.57
CA VAL A 62 -10.40 -1.02 -11.72
C VAL A 62 -11.67 -0.96 -12.59
N GLN A 63 -12.31 -2.10 -12.87
CA GLN A 63 -13.52 -2.16 -13.69
C GLN A 63 -14.71 -1.45 -13.05
N GLN A 64 -14.94 -1.67 -11.76
CA GLN A 64 -16.09 -1.09 -11.05
C GLN A 64 -16.01 0.43 -10.92
N VAL A 65 -14.82 1.03 -10.99
CA VAL A 65 -14.66 2.49 -10.97
C VAL A 65 -14.64 3.09 -12.39
N ASN A 66 -14.63 2.27 -13.45
CA ASN A 66 -14.55 2.69 -14.87
C ASN A 66 -15.88 2.67 -15.63
N GLU A 67 -17.00 2.32 -15.00
CA GLU A 67 -18.31 2.47 -15.65
C GLU A 67 -18.72 3.97 -15.63
N ASP A 68 -18.47 4.67 -16.74
CA ASP A 68 -19.14 5.94 -17.07
C ASP A 68 -20.66 5.68 -17.21
N LYS A 69 -21.37 5.58 -16.09
CA LYS A 69 -22.83 5.39 -16.06
C LYS A 69 -23.54 6.73 -16.24
N SER A 70 -24.58 6.72 -17.08
CA SER A 70 -25.40 7.90 -17.36
C SER A 70 -26.15 8.36 -16.11
N LEU A 71 -26.46 9.66 -16.06
CA LEU A 71 -27.06 10.37 -14.91
C LEU A 71 -28.36 9.72 -14.38
N GLU A 72 -29.05 8.96 -15.22
CA GLU A 72 -30.34 8.31 -14.93
C GLU A 72 -30.16 6.98 -14.16
N GLU A 73 -29.01 6.30 -14.28
CA GLU A 73 -28.71 5.03 -13.57
C GLU A 73 -28.11 5.29 -12.17
N VAL A 74 -27.45 6.44 -11.99
CA VAL A 74 -26.86 6.93 -10.71
C VAL A 74 -27.91 7.19 -9.62
N VAL A 75 -29.17 7.45 -10.01
CA VAL A 75 -30.26 7.73 -9.07
C VAL A 75 -30.82 6.44 -8.46
N GLU A 76 -30.59 5.27 -9.09
CA GLU A 76 -31.04 3.96 -8.61
C GLU A 76 -29.91 3.06 -8.07
N ASP A 77 -28.63 3.40 -8.24
CA ASP A 77 -27.50 2.58 -7.78
C ASP A 77 -27.34 2.61 -6.24
N ARG A 78 -28.06 1.65 -5.67
CA ARG A 78 -28.23 1.21 -4.29
C ARG A 78 -26.92 1.05 -3.53
N GLU A 79 -27.05 1.17 -2.21
CA GLU A 79 -26.10 0.75 -1.17
C GLU A 79 -25.31 -0.55 -1.48
N GLU A 80 -25.89 -1.48 -2.25
CA GLU A 80 -25.27 -2.74 -2.71
C GLU A 80 -24.04 -2.53 -3.62
N GLY A 81 -24.09 -1.57 -4.56
CA GLY A 81 -22.95 -1.26 -5.43
C GLY A 81 -21.79 -0.64 -4.64
N LYS A 82 -22.10 0.26 -3.71
CA LYS A 82 -21.10 0.83 -2.77
C LYS A 82 -20.49 -0.24 -1.86
N ALA A 83 -21.32 -1.19 -1.37
CA ALA A 83 -20.86 -2.28 -0.53
C ALA A 83 -19.90 -3.23 -1.27
N ALA A 84 -20.17 -3.56 -2.53
CA ALA A 84 -19.29 -4.41 -3.34
C ALA A 84 -17.93 -3.74 -3.64
N ILE A 85 -17.94 -2.45 -3.95
CA ILE A 85 -16.71 -1.65 -4.14
C ILE A 85 -15.90 -1.59 -2.85
N ASN A 86 -16.55 -1.33 -1.71
CA ASN A 86 -15.89 -1.32 -0.41
C ASN A 86 -15.28 -2.70 -0.09
N GLN A 87 -16.01 -3.79 -0.34
CA GLN A 87 -15.52 -5.15 -0.11
C GLN A 87 -14.31 -5.51 -0.98
N ALA A 88 -14.32 -5.16 -2.27
CA ALA A 88 -13.19 -5.40 -3.17
C ALA A 88 -11.97 -4.56 -2.75
N THR A 89 -12.20 -3.31 -2.38
CA THR A 89 -11.16 -2.38 -1.87
C THR A 89 -10.56 -2.88 -0.56
N GLU A 90 -11.38 -3.33 0.38
CA GLU A 90 -10.94 -3.92 1.65
C GLU A 90 -10.12 -5.18 1.42
N SER A 91 -10.60 -6.08 0.56
CA SER A 91 -9.89 -7.33 0.23
C SER A 91 -8.53 -7.06 -0.41
N LEU A 92 -8.47 -6.09 -1.33
CA LEU A 92 -7.24 -5.66 -1.98
C LEU A 92 -6.27 -5.04 -0.96
N ALA A 93 -6.74 -4.15 -0.09
CA ALA A 93 -5.93 -3.51 0.94
C ALA A 93 -5.39 -4.52 1.96
N ILE A 94 -6.20 -5.49 2.40
CA ILE A 94 -5.78 -6.58 3.29
C ILE A 94 -4.69 -7.42 2.62
N TYR A 95 -4.90 -7.79 1.35
CA TYR A 95 -3.94 -8.61 0.63
C TYR A 95 -2.61 -7.87 0.39
N PHE A 96 -2.65 -6.62 -0.06
CA PHE A 96 -1.47 -5.76 -0.19
C PHE A 96 -0.73 -5.59 1.14
N ALA A 97 -1.45 -5.37 2.25
CA ALA A 97 -0.83 -5.26 3.57
C ALA A 97 -0.11 -6.56 3.96
N SER A 98 -0.71 -7.73 3.69
CA SER A 98 -0.08 -9.01 3.98
C SER A 98 1.25 -9.19 3.22
N MET A 99 1.27 -8.90 1.93
CA MET A 99 2.49 -8.98 1.12
C MET A 99 3.53 -7.93 1.51
N PHE A 100 3.10 -6.71 1.84
CA PHE A 100 3.98 -5.65 2.31
C PHE A 100 4.76 -6.09 3.55
N PHE A 101 4.08 -6.67 4.56
CA PHE A 101 4.73 -7.12 5.78
C PHE A 101 5.55 -8.41 5.62
N GLN A 102 5.38 -9.12 4.49
CA GLN A 102 6.17 -10.30 4.13
C GLN A 102 7.44 -9.96 3.30
N LEU A 103 7.63 -8.70 2.92
CA LEU A 103 8.83 -8.28 2.20
C LEU A 103 10.13 -8.64 2.96
N PRO A 104 11.20 -9.03 2.27
CA PRO A 104 12.52 -9.19 2.88
C PRO A 104 12.93 -7.92 3.64
N TYR A 105 13.67 -8.08 4.74
CA TYR A 105 14.01 -6.99 5.65
C TYR A 105 14.57 -5.74 4.94
N ASP A 106 15.48 -5.94 3.98
CA ASP A 106 16.12 -4.84 3.25
C ASP A 106 15.13 -4.06 2.39
N GLU A 107 14.19 -4.75 1.71
CA GLU A 107 13.14 -4.10 0.91
C GLU A 107 12.10 -3.43 1.81
N LEU A 108 11.66 -4.12 2.87
CA LEU A 108 10.72 -3.56 3.84
C LEU A 108 11.26 -2.29 4.50
N ARG A 109 12.57 -2.24 4.79
CA ARG A 109 13.22 -1.04 5.33
C ARG A 109 13.16 0.12 4.35
N VAL A 110 13.54 -0.10 3.08
CA VAL A 110 13.51 0.94 2.04
C VAL A 110 12.11 1.55 1.87
N VAL A 111 11.07 0.73 1.99
CA VAL A 111 9.69 1.19 1.83
C VAL A 111 9.09 1.74 3.14
N SER A 112 9.51 1.27 4.31
CA SER A 112 8.98 1.74 5.60
C SER A 112 9.69 2.97 6.19
N ASP A 113 10.96 3.22 5.85
CA ASP A 113 11.70 4.40 6.34
C ASP A 113 11.03 5.72 5.91
N PRO A 114 10.59 5.92 4.65
CA PRO A 114 9.87 7.14 4.25
C PRO A 114 8.57 7.35 5.04
N LEU A 115 7.84 6.26 5.34
CA LEU A 115 6.65 6.34 6.19
C LEU A 115 7.05 6.88 7.57
N LEU A 116 8.08 6.33 8.20
CA LEU A 116 8.50 6.78 9.53
C LEU A 116 9.05 8.22 9.57
N GLN A 117 9.45 8.81 8.43
CA GLN A 117 9.76 10.25 8.37
C GLN A 117 8.54 11.14 8.65
N CYS A 118 7.33 10.59 8.51
CA CYS A 118 6.07 11.27 8.82
C CYS A 118 5.78 11.34 10.33
N CYS A 119 6.50 10.56 11.14
CA CYS A 119 6.35 10.53 12.60
C CYS A 119 7.22 11.58 13.26
N ALA A 120 6.61 12.38 14.13
CA ALA A 120 7.32 13.22 15.08
C ALA A 120 6.87 12.88 16.52
N ILE A 121 7.77 12.97 17.49
CA ILE A 121 7.46 12.84 18.91
C ILE A 121 7.24 14.22 19.53
N TYR A 122 6.25 14.36 20.41
CA TYR A 122 6.12 15.55 21.24
C TYR A 122 7.09 15.46 22.43
N LEU A 123 8.02 16.41 22.53
CA LEU A 123 9.03 16.41 23.59
C LEU A 123 8.45 16.85 24.95
N ASN A 124 7.48 17.78 24.94
CA ASN A 124 6.86 18.34 26.15
C ASN A 124 5.34 18.45 26.00
N PRO A 125 4.60 17.33 26.09
CA PRO A 125 3.13 17.36 26.01
C PRO A 125 2.55 18.18 27.18
N GLY A 126 2.19 19.44 26.91
CA GLY A 126 1.48 20.32 27.86
C GLY A 126 2.06 21.73 28.08
N GLN A 127 3.32 22.01 27.70
CA GLN A 127 3.93 23.34 27.92
C GLN A 127 4.48 23.99 26.63
N SER A 128 4.83 23.19 25.63
CA SER A 128 5.10 23.65 24.27
C SER A 128 5.00 22.45 23.33
N GLN A 129 4.19 22.52 22.27
CA GLN A 129 4.03 21.46 21.26
C GLN A 129 5.27 21.38 20.36
N ILE A 130 6.45 21.25 20.96
CA ILE A 130 7.70 21.02 20.23
C ILE A 130 7.67 19.57 19.78
N THR A 131 7.81 19.39 18.47
CA THR A 131 7.85 18.08 17.83
C THR A 131 9.22 17.85 17.21
N GLU A 132 9.73 16.63 17.28
CA GLU A 132 10.96 16.21 16.60
C GLU A 132 10.71 14.96 15.75
N PRO A 133 11.16 14.91 14.49
CA PRO A 133 11.07 13.70 13.68
C PRO A 133 11.73 12.50 14.37
N VAL A 134 10.98 11.39 14.49
CA VAL A 134 11.42 10.19 15.23
C VAL A 134 12.72 9.62 14.65
N LEU A 135 12.87 9.64 13.33
CA LEU A 135 14.03 9.08 12.65
C LEU A 135 15.31 9.89 12.81
N ASN A 136 15.26 11.12 13.33
CA ASN A 136 16.48 11.89 13.59
C ASN A 136 17.29 11.30 14.75
N ASN A 137 16.59 10.75 15.76
CA ASN A 137 17.20 10.12 16.93
C ASN A 137 16.39 8.88 17.35
N PRO A 138 16.39 7.80 16.53
CA PRO A 138 15.45 6.69 16.68
C PRO A 138 15.64 5.89 17.97
N THR A 139 16.85 5.86 18.52
CA THR A 139 17.20 5.14 19.76
C THR A 139 16.93 5.96 21.03
N GLN A 140 16.65 7.26 20.91
CA GLN A 140 16.47 8.15 22.06
C GLN A 140 15.01 8.21 22.52
N TYR A 141 14.07 8.08 21.58
CA TYR A 141 12.67 8.41 21.81
C TYR A 141 11.76 7.20 21.91
N ILE A 142 12.14 6.06 21.32
CA ILE A 142 11.34 4.85 21.32
C ILE A 142 12.11 3.75 22.04
N GLU A 143 11.51 3.24 23.10
CA GLU A 143 12.13 2.25 23.98
C GLU A 143 11.60 0.83 23.72
N GLU A 144 10.46 0.70 23.04
CA GLU A 144 9.75 -0.57 22.87
C GLU A 144 9.48 -0.89 21.40
N ALA A 145 9.74 -2.15 21.01
CA ALA A 145 9.50 -2.61 19.65
C ALA A 145 8.02 -2.56 19.25
N SER A 146 7.10 -2.74 20.21
CA SER A 146 5.65 -2.60 20.01
C SER A 146 5.28 -1.19 19.58
N THR A 147 5.92 -0.15 20.13
CA THR A 147 5.75 1.25 19.72
C THR A 147 6.16 1.45 18.26
N ILE A 148 7.31 0.89 17.85
CA ILE A 148 7.76 0.97 16.44
C ILE A 148 6.73 0.33 15.53
N PHE A 149 6.25 -0.87 15.88
CA PHE A 149 5.25 -1.58 15.10
C PHE A 149 3.92 -0.81 15.03
N GLY A 150 3.45 -0.28 16.16
CA GLY A 150 2.24 0.52 16.25
C GLY A 150 2.32 1.78 15.40
N LEU A 151 3.43 2.53 15.48
CA LEU A 151 3.65 3.71 14.65
C LEU A 151 3.70 3.35 13.16
N LYS A 152 4.46 2.32 12.77
CA LYS A 152 4.48 1.85 11.37
C LYS A 152 3.07 1.53 10.86
N ARG A 153 2.24 0.88 11.68
CA ARG A 153 0.85 0.56 11.33
C ARG A 153 -0.01 1.81 11.16
N GLU A 154 0.04 2.75 12.09
CA GLU A 154 -0.78 3.98 12.00
C GLU A 154 -0.32 4.91 10.86
N VAL A 155 0.98 4.98 10.60
CA VAL A 155 1.49 5.70 9.44
C VAL A 155 1.05 5.01 8.15
N PHE A 156 1.19 3.69 8.06
CA PHE A 156 0.74 2.94 6.89
C PHE A 156 -0.74 3.22 6.63
N LYS A 157 -1.61 3.12 7.64
CA LYS A 157 -3.04 3.47 7.53
C LYS A 157 -3.28 4.89 7.01
N LEU A 158 -2.59 5.89 7.56
CA LEU A 158 -2.72 7.27 7.10
C LEU A 158 -2.34 7.43 5.62
N HIS A 159 -1.39 6.62 5.16
CA HIS A 159 -0.87 6.65 3.80
C HIS A 159 -1.48 5.57 2.90
N THR A 160 -2.44 4.75 3.35
CA THR A 160 -3.11 3.72 2.52
C THR A 160 -4.36 4.21 1.83
N ASP A 161 -4.78 5.47 2.03
CA ASP A 161 -5.92 6.06 1.32
C ASP A 161 -5.71 6.12 -0.20
N PHE A 162 -4.46 6.04 -0.67
CA PHE A 162 -4.22 5.78 -2.09
C PHE A 162 -4.76 4.41 -2.49
N PHE A 163 -4.55 3.30 -1.75
CA PHE A 163 -5.09 1.99 -2.10
C PHE A 163 -6.61 1.94 -2.26
N THR A 164 -7.33 2.95 -1.75
CA THR A 164 -8.79 3.05 -1.86
C THR A 164 -9.28 4.02 -2.93
N ASN A 165 -8.70 5.22 -3.08
CA ASN A 165 -9.18 6.22 -4.06
C ASN A 165 -8.12 6.63 -5.11
N GLY A 166 -6.84 6.65 -4.75
CA GLY A 166 -5.74 7.07 -5.65
C GLY A 166 -5.11 5.94 -6.48
N ALA A 167 -5.32 4.70 -6.06
CA ALA A 167 -4.68 3.50 -6.61
C ALA A 167 -5.29 3.11 -7.93
N LYS A 168 -6.53 3.52 -8.23
CA LYS A 168 -7.17 3.29 -9.54
C LYS A 168 -6.24 3.60 -10.71
N ARG A 169 -5.54 4.73 -10.67
CA ARG A 169 -4.63 5.17 -11.76
C ARG A 169 -3.34 4.34 -11.84
N HIS A 170 -2.84 3.84 -10.70
CA HIS A 170 -1.64 3.00 -10.66
C HIS A 170 -1.96 1.55 -11.00
N LEU A 171 -3.08 1.06 -10.52
CA LEU A 171 -3.64 -0.26 -10.79
C LEU A 171 -4.06 -0.39 -12.26
N SER A 172 -4.60 0.66 -12.88
CA SER A 172 -4.89 0.64 -14.32
C SER A 172 -3.62 0.57 -15.16
N LYS A 173 -2.58 1.37 -14.84
CA LYS A 173 -1.26 1.27 -15.47
C LYS A 173 -0.64 -0.12 -15.26
N PHE A 174 -0.79 -0.68 -14.07
CA PHE A 174 -0.31 -2.01 -13.72
C PHE A 174 -0.97 -3.11 -14.56
N LEU A 175 -2.29 -3.09 -14.72
CA LEU A 175 -3.00 -4.02 -15.61
C LEU A 175 -2.46 -3.92 -17.03
N SER A 176 -2.30 -2.70 -17.57
CA SER A 176 -1.75 -2.51 -18.91
C SER A 176 -0.31 -3.03 -19.07
N GLN A 177 0.52 -2.90 -18.03
CA GLN A 177 1.88 -3.45 -18.04
C GLN A 177 1.88 -4.97 -17.97
N MET A 178 0.98 -5.58 -17.20
CA MET A 178 0.90 -7.03 -17.09
C MET A 178 0.33 -7.68 -18.35
N ASP A 179 -0.69 -7.09 -18.98
CA ASP A 179 -1.20 -7.54 -20.28
C ASP A 179 -0.06 -7.63 -21.31
N SER A 180 0.84 -6.64 -21.31
CA SER A 180 2.02 -6.63 -22.20
C SER A 180 3.06 -7.72 -21.91
N VAL A 181 3.17 -8.18 -20.65
CA VAL A 181 4.08 -9.27 -20.25
C VAL A 181 3.47 -10.64 -20.60
N THR A 182 2.16 -10.80 -20.46
CA THR A 182 1.46 -12.02 -20.88
C THR A 182 1.47 -12.22 -22.40
N ASP A 183 1.37 -11.15 -23.20
CA ASP A 183 1.43 -11.25 -24.67
C ASP A 183 2.81 -11.67 -25.20
N GLN A 184 3.91 -11.22 -24.57
CA GLN A 184 5.27 -11.57 -25.01
C GLN A 184 5.70 -13.01 -24.71
N SER A 185 4.94 -13.75 -23.90
CA SER A 185 5.23 -15.16 -23.60
C SER A 185 4.73 -16.15 -24.68
N SER A 186 4.05 -15.65 -25.72
CA SER A 186 3.45 -16.47 -26.79
C SER A 186 4.36 -16.71 -28.02
N ASP A 187 5.47 -15.99 -28.16
CA ASP A 187 6.41 -16.17 -29.27
C ASP A 187 7.58 -17.08 -28.89
N THR A 188 7.36 -18.41 -28.93
CA THR A 188 8.44 -19.39 -29.04
C THR A 188 8.38 -20.05 -30.41
N PRO A 189 9.45 -20.03 -31.24
CA PRO A 189 9.43 -20.65 -32.55
C PRO A 189 9.33 -22.18 -32.43
N GLN A 190 8.21 -22.75 -32.90
CA GLN A 190 8.02 -24.20 -32.99
C GLN A 190 9.08 -24.81 -33.91
N THR A 191 10.07 -25.49 -33.32
CA THR A 191 11.01 -26.31 -34.08
C THR A 191 10.33 -27.67 -34.33
N SER A 192 9.87 -27.87 -35.56
CA SER A 192 9.21 -29.09 -36.01
C SER A 192 10.22 -30.25 -36.14
N LEU A 193 10.09 -31.26 -35.28
CA LEU A 193 10.81 -32.53 -35.43
C LEU A 193 9.95 -33.49 -36.29
N LYS A 194 10.36 -33.68 -37.54
CA LYS A 194 9.90 -34.78 -38.42
C LYS A 194 10.50 -36.11 -37.92
N PRO A 195 9.72 -37.19 -37.76
CA PRO A 195 10.30 -38.52 -37.55
C PRO A 195 10.79 -39.10 -38.88
N SER A 196 12.09 -39.39 -38.95
CA SER A 196 12.73 -40.08 -40.07
C SER A 196 12.41 -41.57 -40.04
N ALA A 197 11.89 -42.09 -41.14
CA ALA A 197 11.79 -43.51 -41.43
C ALA A 197 13.20 -44.15 -41.56
N LYS A 198 13.36 -45.37 -41.04
CA LYS A 198 14.36 -46.38 -41.42
C LYS A 198 13.61 -47.71 -41.36
N SER A 199 13.34 -48.34 -42.51
CA SER A 199 14.17 -49.32 -43.24
C SER A 199 14.52 -50.55 -42.41
#